data_AF-A0A7J5V2W6-F1
#
_entry.id   AF-A0A7J5V2W6-F1
#
_cell.length_a   1.000
_cell.length_b   1.000
_cell.length_c   1.000
_cell.angle_alpha   90.00
_cell.angle_beta   90.00
_cell.angle_gamma   90.00
#
_symmetry.space_group_name_H-M   'P 1'
#
loop_
_entity.id
_entity.type
_entity.pdbx_description
1 polymer ?
#
loop_
_entity_poly.entity_id
_entity_poly.type
_entity_poly.pdbx_seq_one_letter_code
_entity_poly.pdbx_strand_id
1 'polypeptide(L)'
;MKKHYNWYRLLHILAIVLILAGTIDPLEGSVLIVIGSILLAAVAYLRNDRHRKIFIMSAIFIVVGVVYLFWISSLGGFGGTSKLSWWWGAPILPYPIGWLVIIITLISRLIRKNKLTTSH
;
A
#
# COMPACT_ATOMS: atom_id res chain seq x y z
N MET A 1 -3.21 -27.32 25.30
CA MET A 1 -3.97 -26.66 24.21
C MET A 1 -2.99 -26.09 23.18
N LYS A 2 -2.80 -26.75 22.03
CA LYS A 2 -1.97 -26.20 20.95
C LYS A 2 -2.72 -25.02 20.33
N LYS A 3 -2.25 -23.80 20.59
CA LYS A 3 -2.79 -22.57 19.99
C LYS A 3 -2.61 -22.67 18.48
N HIS A 4 -3.68 -22.95 17.73
CA HIS A 4 -3.65 -22.88 16.27
C HIS A 4 -3.37 -21.43 15.88
N TYR A 5 -2.11 -21.14 15.58
CA TYR A 5 -1.69 -19.80 15.21
C TYR A 5 -2.34 -19.46 13.87
N ASN A 6 -3.03 -18.34 13.81
CA ASN A 6 -3.60 -17.88 12.55
C ASN A 6 -2.53 -17.08 11.80
N TRP A 7 -1.66 -17.78 11.07
CA TRP A 7 -0.56 -17.18 10.29
C TRP A 7 -1.06 -16.05 9.38
N TYR A 8 -2.22 -16.19 8.77
CA TYR A 8 -2.80 -15.14 7.92
C TYR A 8 -3.11 -13.86 8.70
N ARG A 9 -3.56 -13.97 9.95
CA ARG A 9 -3.80 -12.80 10.81
C ARG A 9 -2.48 -12.10 11.15
N LEU A 10 -1.44 -12.85 11.46
CA LEU A 10 -0.10 -12.30 11.73
C LEU A 10 0.44 -11.56 10.49
N LEU A 11 0.42 -12.21 9.32
CA LEU A 11 0.87 -11.61 8.06
C LEU A 11 0.08 -10.36 7.71
N HIS A 12 -1.23 -10.34 7.96
CA HIS A 12 -2.06 -9.15 7.74
C HIS A 12 -1.65 -7.98 8.65
N ILE A 13 -1.40 -8.24 9.93
CA ILE A 13 -0.95 -7.21 10.88
C ILE A 13 0.43 -6.70 10.46
N LEU A 14 1.35 -7.61 10.13
CA LEU A 14 2.69 -7.27 9.67
C LEU A 14 2.63 -6.39 8.41
N ALA A 15 1.77 -6.73 7.45
CA ALA A 15 1.58 -5.94 6.23
C ALA A 15 1.12 -4.51 6.54
N ILE A 16 0.16 -4.35 7.46
CA ILE A 16 -0.32 -3.03 7.90
C ILE A 16 0.80 -2.25 8.58
N VAL A 17 1.56 -2.88 9.49
CA VAL A 17 2.69 -2.24 10.19
C VAL A 17 3.76 -1.78 9.21
N LEU A 18 4.11 -2.61 8.21
CA LEU A 18 5.07 -2.23 7.17
C LEU A 18 4.62 -1.00 6.38
N ILE A 19 3.34 -0.96 5.97
CA ILE A 19 2.77 0.18 5.26
C ILE A 19 2.84 1.43 6.14
N LEU A 20 2.42 1.34 7.40
CA LEU A 20 2.44 2.49 8.32
C LEU A 20 3.87 2.96 8.63
N ALA A 21 4.80 2.03 8.86
CA ALA A 21 6.20 2.37 9.09
C ALA A 21 6.82 3.11 7.89
N GLY A 22 6.54 2.64 6.66
CA GLY A 22 7.00 3.31 5.45
C GLY A 22 6.36 4.67 5.19
N THR A 23 5.24 5.02 5.85
CA THR A 23 4.64 6.36 5.73
C THR A 23 5.32 7.42 6.59
N ILE A 24 6.19 7.04 7.52
CA ILE A 24 6.96 8.00 8.34
C ILE A 24 7.88 8.83 7.44
N ASP A 25 8.53 8.17 6.49
CA ASP A 25 9.24 8.81 5.38
C ASP A 25 8.79 8.14 4.07
N PRO A 26 7.83 8.71 3.33
CA PRO A 26 7.31 8.08 2.13
C PRO A 26 8.32 7.92 0.99
N LEU A 27 9.44 8.63 0.99
CA LEU A 27 10.45 8.52 -0.07
C LEU A 27 11.39 7.34 0.22
N GLU A 28 12.02 7.31 1.39
CA GLU A 28 12.90 6.21 1.80
C GLU A 28 12.10 4.95 2.18
N GLY A 29 10.99 5.13 2.89
CA GLY A 29 10.06 4.10 3.32
C GLY A 29 9.16 3.54 2.21
N SER A 30 9.28 4.04 0.98
CA SER A 30 8.54 3.52 -0.19
C SER A 30 8.73 2.01 -0.39
N VAL A 31 9.91 1.48 -0.09
CA VAL A 31 10.21 0.04 -0.15
C VAL A 31 9.37 -0.75 0.87
N LEU A 32 9.20 -0.21 2.08
CA LEU A 32 8.35 -0.83 3.10
C LEU A 32 6.88 -0.81 2.69
N ILE A 33 6.41 0.28 2.06
CA ILE A 33 5.04 0.38 1.54
C ILE A 33 4.82 -0.62 0.39
N VAL A 34 5.80 -0.79 -0.51
CA VAL A 34 5.75 -1.81 -1.57
C VAL A 34 5.64 -3.21 -0.97
N ILE A 35 6.55 -3.60 -0.07
CA ILE A 35 6.54 -4.93 0.55
C ILE A 35 5.25 -5.16 1.32
N GLY A 36 4.84 -4.19 2.13
CA GLY A 36 3.61 -4.24 2.91
C GLY A 36 2.37 -4.35 2.02
N SER A 37 2.28 -3.60 0.92
CA SER A 37 1.14 -3.66 -0.01
C SER A 37 1.04 -4.98 -0.76
N ILE A 38 2.17 -5.54 -1.22
CA ILE A 38 2.22 -6.87 -1.85
C ILE A 38 1.81 -7.94 -0.85
N LEU A 39 2.34 -7.88 0.38
CA LEU A 39 1.98 -8.84 1.42
C LEU A 39 0.49 -8.75 1.78
N LEU A 40 -0.06 -7.53 1.89
CA LEU A 40 -1.47 -7.30 2.15
C LEU A 40 -2.35 -7.89 1.04
N ALA A 41 -1.98 -7.64 -0.22
CA ALA A 41 -2.68 -8.19 -1.39
C ALA A 41 -2.61 -9.72 -1.43
N ALA A 42 -1.45 -10.32 -1.15
CA ALA A 42 -1.28 -11.77 -1.10
C ALA A 42 -2.16 -12.41 -0.02
N VAL A 43 -2.18 -11.83 1.19
CA VAL A 43 -3.05 -12.30 2.27
C VAL A 43 -4.53 -12.15 1.90
N ALA A 44 -4.93 -11.04 1.29
CA ALA A 44 -6.30 -10.83 0.85
C ALA A 44 -6.73 -11.83 -0.25
N TYR A 45 -5.82 -12.17 -1.16
CA TYR A 45 -6.03 -13.17 -2.19
C TYR A 45 -6.21 -14.57 -1.60
N LEU A 46 -5.28 -15.00 -0.73
CA LEU A 46 -5.31 -16.31 -0.07
C LEU A 46 -6.56 -16.50 0.80
N ARG A 47 -7.07 -15.43 1.42
CA ARG A 47 -8.30 -15.47 2.24
C ARG A 47 -9.59 -15.31 1.43
N ASN A 48 -9.50 -15.23 0.10
CA ASN A 48 -10.63 -15.01 -0.80
C ASN A 48 -11.45 -13.76 -0.40
N ASP A 49 -10.78 -12.71 0.08
CA ASP A 49 -11.40 -11.51 0.62
C ASP A 49 -12.20 -10.76 -0.47
N ARG A 50 -13.35 -10.19 -0.10
CA ARG A 50 -14.20 -9.40 -1.01
C ARG A 50 -13.43 -8.23 -1.63
N HIS A 51 -12.49 -7.65 -0.90
CA HIS A 51 -11.69 -6.50 -1.34
C HIS A 51 -10.36 -6.89 -2.01
N ARG A 52 -10.12 -8.19 -2.31
CA ARG A 52 -8.84 -8.66 -2.88
C ARG A 52 -8.42 -7.90 -4.14
N LYS A 53 -9.36 -7.61 -5.04
CA LYS A 53 -9.08 -6.88 -6.29
C LYS A 53 -8.58 -5.47 -6.01
N ILE A 54 -9.13 -4.81 -5.00
CA ILE A 54 -8.74 -3.46 -4.59
C ILE A 54 -7.31 -3.47 -4.06
N PHE A 55 -6.99 -4.40 -3.15
CA PHE A 55 -5.62 -4.50 -2.61
C PHE A 55 -4.58 -4.85 -3.67
N ILE A 56 -4.91 -5.74 -4.61
CA ILE A 56 -4.02 -6.08 -5.73
C ILE A 56 -3.79 -4.85 -6.62
N MET A 57 -4.85 -4.11 -6.97
CA MET A 57 -4.71 -2.92 -7.81
C MET A 57 -3.91 -1.81 -7.11
N SER A 58 -4.15 -1.59 -5.83
CA SER A 58 -3.34 -0.70 -5.01
C SER A 58 -1.87 -1.09 -5.00
N ALA A 59 -1.55 -2.38 -4.82
CA ALA A 59 -0.17 -2.86 -4.83
C ALA A 59 0.50 -2.61 -6.19
N ILE A 60 -0.22 -2.85 -7.30
CA ILE A 60 0.31 -2.57 -8.66
C ILE A 60 0.57 -1.07 -8.84
N PHE A 61 -0.37 -0.21 -8.42
CA PHE A 61 -0.20 1.24 -8.51
C PHE A 61 0.99 1.74 -7.70
N ILE A 62 1.16 1.21 -6.48
CA ILE A 62 2.30 1.50 -5.61
C ILE A 62 3.61 1.06 -6.28
N VAL A 63 3.69 -0.19 -6.74
CA VAL A 63 4.90 -0.74 -7.38
C VAL A 63 5.29 0.09 -8.60
N VAL A 64 4.35 0.36 -9.50
CA VAL A 64 4.60 1.15 -10.71
C VAL A 64 5.07 2.56 -10.36
N GLY A 65 4.39 3.23 -9.43
CA GLY A 65 4.75 4.58 -9.01
C GLY A 65 6.12 4.64 -8.33
N VAL A 66 6.47 3.67 -7.48
CA VAL A 66 7.77 3.61 -6.80
C VAL A 66 8.90 3.26 -7.76
N VAL A 67 8.70 2.31 -8.68
CA VAL A 67 9.67 2.00 -9.74
C VAL A 67 9.94 3.25 -10.58
N TYR A 68 8.88 3.97 -10.96
CA TYR A 68 9.02 5.21 -11.71
C TYR A 68 9.74 6.31 -10.91
N LEU A 69 9.43 6.45 -9.62
CA LEU A 69 10.08 7.39 -8.70
C LEU A 69 11.59 7.10 -8.59
N PHE A 70 12.00 5.85 -8.46
CA PHE A 70 13.42 5.49 -8.44
C PHE A 70 14.09 5.70 -9.79
N TRP A 71 13.40 5.37 -10.89
CA TRP A 71 13.91 5.61 -12.23
C TRP A 71 14.18 7.10 -12.47
N ILE A 72 13.23 7.99 -12.16
CA ILE A 72 13.42 9.42 -12.36
C ILE A 72 14.46 10.02 -11.41
N SER A 73 14.55 9.50 -10.17
CA SER A 73 15.59 9.87 -9.22
C SER A 73 16.99 9.54 -9.77
N SER A 74 17.14 8.38 -10.42
CA SER A 74 18.41 7.99 -11.06
C SER A 74 18.83 8.89 -12.23
N LEU A 75 17.88 9.61 -12.84
CA LEU A 75 18.13 10.58 -13.92
C LEU A 75 18.44 11.99 -13.38
N GLY A 76 18.54 12.16 -12.07
CA GLY A 76 18.76 13.45 -11.40
C GLY A 76 17.47 14.19 -11.01
N GLY A 77 16.31 13.51 -11.03
CA GLY A 77 15.02 14.08 -10.62
C GLY A 77 14.38 14.98 -11.68
N PHE A 78 13.35 15.74 -11.29
CA PHE A 78 12.59 16.63 -12.17
C PHE A 78 12.41 18.02 -11.52
N GLY A 79 12.31 19.06 -12.36
CA GLY A 79 12.20 20.45 -11.90
C GLY A 79 13.54 21.09 -11.52
N GLY A 80 13.51 22.41 -11.26
CA GLY A 80 14.69 23.18 -10.85
C GLY A 80 15.80 23.19 -11.90
N THR A 81 17.00 22.74 -11.52
CA THR A 81 18.19 22.62 -12.38
C THR A 81 18.23 21.33 -13.21
N SER A 82 17.26 20.42 -13.02
CA SER A 82 17.18 19.18 -13.79
C SER A 82 16.76 19.42 -15.23
N LYS A 83 17.22 18.55 -16.15
CA LYS A 83 16.86 18.61 -17.58
C LYS A 83 15.39 18.21 -17.85
N LEU A 84 14.70 17.63 -16.86
CA LEU A 84 13.34 17.11 -16.98
C LEU A 84 12.30 18.11 -16.46
N SER A 85 11.27 18.37 -17.27
CA SER A 85 10.14 19.25 -16.91
C SER A 85 9.27 18.69 -15.80
N TRP A 86 8.53 19.55 -15.10
CA TRP A 86 7.59 19.17 -14.02
C TRP A 86 6.55 18.09 -14.40
N TRP A 87 6.16 17.99 -15.67
CA TRP A 87 5.23 16.96 -16.15
C TRP A 87 5.74 15.53 -15.98
N TRP A 88 7.06 15.33 -15.91
CA TRP A 88 7.64 14.04 -15.60
C TRP A 88 7.39 13.62 -14.13
N GLY A 89 6.89 14.51 -13.27
CA GLY A 89 6.40 14.13 -11.95
C GLY A 89 5.03 13.46 -11.96
N ALA A 90 4.22 13.65 -13.00
CA ALA A 90 2.83 13.14 -13.04
C ALA A 90 2.73 11.60 -12.92
N PRO A 91 3.61 10.80 -13.55
CA PRO A 91 3.54 9.34 -13.42
C PRO A 91 4.00 8.80 -12.05
N ILE A 92 4.38 9.67 -11.10
CA ILE A 92 4.61 9.28 -9.69
C ILE A 92 3.26 9.14 -8.95
N LEU A 93 2.20 9.83 -9.39
CA LEU A 93 0.87 9.83 -8.75
C LEU A 93 0.26 8.46 -8.44
N PRO A 94 0.46 7.39 -9.25
CA PRO A 94 0.00 6.05 -8.89
C PRO A 94 0.45 5.60 -7.49
N TYR A 95 1.65 6.00 -7.04
CA TYR A 95 2.15 5.64 -5.72
C TYR A 95 1.25 6.15 -4.56
N PRO A 96 1.07 7.47 -4.38
CA PRO A 96 0.19 7.98 -3.32
C PRO A 96 -1.26 7.56 -3.51
N ILE A 97 -1.75 7.43 -4.75
CA ILE A 97 -3.12 6.95 -5.02
C ILE A 97 -3.31 5.52 -4.50
N GLY A 98 -2.41 4.61 -4.85
CA GLY A 98 -2.49 3.22 -4.43
C GLY A 98 -2.46 3.08 -2.91
N TRP A 99 -1.60 3.85 -2.25
CA TRP A 99 -1.52 3.92 -0.78
C TRP A 99 -2.82 4.43 -0.15
N LEU A 100 -3.37 5.57 -0.61
CA LEU A 100 -4.61 6.12 -0.06
C LEU A 100 -5.78 5.14 -0.20
N VAL A 101 -5.87 4.43 -1.32
CA VAL A 101 -6.91 3.41 -1.53
C VAL A 101 -6.80 2.27 -0.50
N ILE A 102 -5.59 1.85 -0.13
CA ILE A 102 -5.39 0.86 0.95
C ILE A 102 -5.94 1.40 2.27
N ILE A 103 -5.55 2.61 2.66
CA ILE A 103 -5.97 3.22 3.92
C ILE A 103 -7.50 3.36 3.97
N ILE A 104 -8.12 3.89 2.91
CA ILE A 104 -9.57 4.06 2.81
C ILE A 104 -10.29 2.70 2.91
N THR A 105 -9.76 1.67 2.26
CA THR A 105 -10.35 0.32 2.29
C THR A 105 -10.26 -0.29 3.69
N LEU A 106 -9.13 -0.14 4.38
CA LEU A 106 -8.94 -0.61 5.75
C LEU A 106 -9.89 0.11 6.73
N ILE A 107 -10.01 1.44 6.63
CA ILE A 107 -10.92 2.24 7.48
C ILE A 107 -12.37 1.86 7.20
N SER A 108 -12.77 1.75 5.92
CA SER A 108 -14.14 1.37 5.54
C SER A 108 -14.52 0.00 6.10
N ARG A 109 -13.57 -0.95 6.10
CA ARG A 109 -13.76 -2.28 6.69
C ARG A 109 -13.95 -2.21 8.21
N LEU A 110 -13.18 -1.38 8.90
CA LEU A 110 -13.30 -1.17 10.34
C LEU A 110 -14.65 -0.58 10.72
N ILE A 111 -15.07 0.49 10.03
CA ILE A 111 -16.35 1.17 10.27
C ILE A 111 -17.53 0.21 10.01
N ARG A 112 -17.50 -0.53 8.89
CA ARG A 112 -18.58 -1.46 8.56
C ARG A 112 -18.69 -2.61 9.56
N LYS A 113 -17.57 -3.11 10.07
CA LYS A 113 -17.56 -4.15 11.10
C LYS A 113 -18.21 -3.63 12.40
N ASN A 114 -17.90 -2.41 12.82
CA ASN A 114 -18.46 -1.83 14.05
C ASN A 114 -19.98 -1.60 13.95
N LYS A 115 -20.48 -1.15 12.80
CA LYS A 115 -21.94 -0.97 12.58
C LYS A 115 -22.73 -2.27 12.74
N LEU A 116 -22.15 -3.40 12.31
CA LEU A 116 -22.79 -4.72 12.42
C LEU A 116 -22.79 -5.26 13.86
N THR A 117 -21.85 -4.82 14.70
CA THR A 117 -21.78 -5.25 16.11
C THR A 117 -22.67 -4.44 17.04
N THR A 118 -23.06 -3.22 16.67
CA THR A 118 -23.92 -2.33 17.48
C THR A 118 -25.41 -2.46 17.17
N SER A 119 -25.79 -3.24 16.15
CA SER A 119 -27.18 -3.46 15.73
C SER A 119 -27.81 -4.73 16.33
N HIS A 120 -27.22 -5.26 17.39
CA HIS A 120 -27.69 -6.39 18.20
C HIS A 120 -27.77 -5.96 19.65
#